data_AF-A0AAE6QF40-F1
#
_entry.id   AF-A0AAE6QF40-F1
#
_cell.length_a   1.000
_cell.length_b   1.000
_cell.length_c   1.000
_cell.angle_alpha   90.00
_cell.angle_beta   90.00
_cell.angle_gamma   90.00
#
_symmetry.space_group_name_H-M   'P 1'
#
loop_
_entity.id
_entity.type
_entity.pdbx_description
1 polymer ?
#
loop_
_entity_poly.entity_id
_entity_poly.type
_entity_poly.pdbx_seq_one_letter_code
_entity_poly.pdbx_strand_id
1 'polypeptide(L)'
;MQTGARVGANNMKPDYERPLIAYAYLAQSGAQDDILSGLVPLLAPIAKSKAGKTFDRDFLCRELNRLYGIEVHPWAVEELTPRMEKSGVLVKKASPKTE
;
A
#
# COMPACT_ATOMS: atom_id res chain seq x y z
N MET A 1 1.67 32.27 -36.93
CA MET A 1 2.88 31.83 -36.20
C MET A 1 2.40 31.31 -34.84
N GLN A 2 2.27 29.99 -34.67
CA GLN A 2 1.87 29.39 -33.40
C GLN A 2 3.12 28.97 -32.62
N THR A 3 3.32 29.55 -31.43
CA THR A 3 4.43 29.24 -30.53
C THR A 3 4.03 28.05 -29.68
N GLY A 4 4.53 26.86 -30.02
CA GLY A 4 4.33 25.65 -29.25
C GLY A 4 5.02 25.75 -27.89
N ALA A 5 4.25 25.60 -26.82
CA ALA A 5 4.75 25.46 -25.45
C ALA A 5 5.60 24.19 -25.34
N ARG A 6 6.91 24.35 -25.09
CA ARG A 6 7.79 23.24 -24.73
C ARG A 6 7.44 22.80 -23.32
N VAL A 7 6.66 21.71 -23.21
CA VAL A 7 6.47 20.99 -21.96
C VAL A 7 7.85 20.47 -21.54
N GLY A 8 8.39 21.01 -20.45
CA GLY A 8 9.63 20.53 -19.86
C GLY A 8 9.44 19.06 -19.49
N ALA A 9 10.22 18.18 -20.12
CA ALA A 9 10.33 16.81 -19.70
C ALA A 9 10.88 16.81 -18.27
N ASN A 10 10.02 16.45 -17.30
CA ASN A 10 10.42 16.26 -15.92
C ASN A 10 11.46 15.13 -15.89
N ASN A 11 12.74 15.49 -15.83
CA ASN A 11 13.85 14.60 -15.49
C ASN A 11 13.70 14.18 -14.00
N MET A 12 12.68 13.38 -13.70
CA MET A 12 12.51 12.78 -12.39
C MET A 12 13.47 11.60 -12.31
N LYS A 13 14.61 11.79 -11.64
CA LYS A 13 15.47 10.64 -11.28
C LYS A 13 14.59 9.66 -10.48
N PRO A 14 14.49 8.39 -10.89
CA PRO A 14 13.68 7.44 -10.14
C PRO A 14 14.30 7.25 -8.76
N ASP A 15 13.49 7.39 -7.71
CA ASP A 15 13.91 7.16 -6.33
C ASP A 15 13.87 5.66 -6.05
N TYR A 16 15.01 5.00 -6.27
CA TYR A 16 15.14 3.55 -6.07
C TYR A 16 15.42 3.17 -4.61
N GLU A 17 15.78 4.12 -3.75
CA GLU A 17 16.21 3.85 -2.37
C GLU A 17 15.08 3.27 -1.53
N ARG A 18 13.87 3.87 -1.61
CA ARG A 18 12.72 3.44 -0.79
C ARG A 18 12.18 2.06 -1.19
N PRO A 19 12.01 1.74 -2.51
CA PRO A 19 11.68 0.39 -2.94
C PRO A 19 12.72 -0.66 -2.52
N LEU A 20 14.02 -0.32 -2.57
CA LEU A 20 15.10 -1.22 -2.14
C LEU A 20 15.01 -1.55 -0.64
N ILE A 21 14.72 -0.55 0.20
CA ILE A 21 14.53 -0.75 1.64
C ILE A 21 13.31 -1.66 1.90
N ALA A 22 12.20 -1.43 1.21
CA ALA A 22 11.02 -2.29 1.32
C ALA A 22 11.31 -3.74 0.89
N TYR A 23 12.02 -3.93 -0.21
CA TYR A 23 12.44 -5.25 -0.68
C TYR A 23 13.36 -5.95 0.32
N ALA A 24 14.37 -5.26 0.85
CA ALA A 24 15.29 -5.82 1.84
C ALA A 24 14.55 -6.25 3.13
N TYR A 25 13.58 -5.45 3.58
CA TYR A 25 12.72 -5.80 4.70
C TYR A 25 11.92 -7.08 4.43
N LEU A 26 11.29 -7.18 3.25
CA LEU A 26 10.54 -8.37 2.84
C LEU A 26 11.44 -9.60 2.78
N ALA A 27 12.62 -9.49 2.16
CA ALA A 27 13.59 -10.57 2.08
C ALA A 27 14.07 -11.04 3.46
N GLN A 28 14.22 -10.12 4.43
CA GLN A 28 14.61 -10.46 5.79
C GLN A 28 13.46 -11.08 6.61
N SER A 29 12.20 -10.71 6.33
CA SER A 29 11.02 -11.16 7.09
C SER A 29 10.72 -12.66 6.95
N GLY A 30 11.40 -13.39 6.05
CA GLY A 30 11.19 -14.82 5.84
C GLY A 30 9.91 -15.17 5.07
N ALA A 31 9.20 -14.18 4.54
CA ALA A 31 7.99 -14.33 3.73
C ALA A 31 8.28 -14.79 2.29
N GLN A 32 9.13 -15.81 2.11
CA GLN A 32 9.51 -16.32 0.78
C GLN A 32 8.33 -17.01 0.06
N ASP A 33 7.46 -17.70 0.80
CA ASP A 33 6.32 -18.44 0.21
C ASP A 33 5.02 -17.62 0.15
N ASP A 34 4.91 -16.53 0.94
CA ASP A 34 3.74 -15.64 0.96
C ASP A 34 4.18 -14.18 1.11
N ILE A 35 4.73 -13.63 0.03
CA ILE A 35 5.19 -12.23 -0.07
C ILE A 35 4.11 -11.25 0.39
N LEU A 36 2.83 -11.56 0.15
CA LEU A 36 1.70 -10.75 0.56
C LEU A 36 1.57 -10.67 2.09
N SER A 37 1.80 -11.78 2.80
CA SER A 37 1.89 -11.75 4.27
C SER A 37 3.09 -10.93 4.76
N GLY A 38 4.20 -10.92 4.02
CA GLY A 38 5.34 -10.04 4.29
C GLY A 38 5.04 -8.54 4.22
N LEU A 39 3.97 -8.13 3.51
CA LEU A 39 3.54 -6.74 3.44
C LEU A 39 2.72 -6.29 4.66
N VAL A 40 2.14 -7.22 5.43
CA VAL A 40 1.29 -6.90 6.59
C VAL A 40 1.97 -5.96 7.61
N PRO A 41 3.25 -6.16 7.98
CA PRO A 41 3.96 -5.23 8.87
C PRO A 41 4.10 -3.80 8.32
N LEU A 42 4.18 -3.63 6.99
CA LEU A 42 4.21 -2.31 6.36
C LEU A 42 2.84 -1.62 6.40
N LEU A 43 1.77 -2.42 6.38
CA LEU A 43 0.38 -1.97 6.39
C LEU A 43 -0.14 -1.66 7.80
N ALA A 44 0.31 -2.40 8.81
CA ALA A 44 -0.08 -2.22 10.20
C ALA A 44 0.04 -0.76 10.71
N PRO A 45 1.14 -0.02 10.51
CA PRO A 45 1.23 1.38 10.95
C PRO A 45 0.27 2.31 10.18
N ILE A 46 0.02 2.06 8.90
CA ILE A 46 -0.94 2.82 8.09
C ILE A 46 -2.35 2.63 8.64
N ALA A 47 -2.75 1.37 8.86
CA ALA A 47 -4.05 1.03 9.43
C ALA A 47 -4.23 1.61 10.86
N LYS A 48 -3.18 1.56 11.69
CA LYS A 48 -3.18 2.16 13.04
C LYS A 48 -3.42 3.68 13.01
N SER A 49 -2.89 4.38 12.01
CA SER A 49 -3.16 5.83 11.82
C SER A 49 -4.63 6.15 11.52
N LYS A 50 -5.40 5.13 11.08
CA LYS A 50 -6.84 5.18 10.81
C LYS A 50 -7.65 4.33 11.79
N ALA A 51 -7.12 4.04 12.99
CA ALA A 51 -7.80 3.23 13.99
C ALA A 51 -9.24 3.74 14.24
N GLY A 52 -10.20 2.82 14.20
CA GLY A 52 -11.63 3.11 14.37
C GLY A 52 -12.31 3.80 13.17
N LYS A 53 -11.58 4.02 12.06
CA LYS A 53 -12.13 4.63 10.84
C LYS A 53 -12.11 3.62 9.69
N THR A 54 -13.07 3.75 8.79
CA THR A 54 -13.09 3.02 7.52
C THR A 54 -12.17 3.72 6.51
N PHE A 55 -11.47 2.94 5.70
CA PHE A 55 -10.71 3.42 4.56
C PHE A 55 -10.90 2.48 3.37
N ASP A 56 -10.65 2.97 2.17
CA ASP A 56 -10.74 2.21 0.92
C ASP A 56 -9.37 1.71 0.44
N ARG A 57 -9.37 0.87 -0.59
CA ARG A 57 -8.14 0.33 -1.19
C ARG A 57 -7.25 1.43 -1.78
N ASP A 58 -7.85 2.47 -2.36
CA ASP A 58 -7.12 3.55 -3.04
C ASP A 58 -6.37 4.43 -2.03
N PHE A 59 -6.91 4.60 -0.83
CA PHE A 59 -6.20 5.19 0.29
C PHE A 59 -4.94 4.38 0.64
N LEU A 60 -5.05 3.05 0.74
CA LEU A 60 -3.92 2.20 1.10
C LEU A 60 -2.82 2.23 0.03
N CYS A 61 -3.19 2.16 -1.26
CA CYS A 61 -2.27 2.32 -2.38
C CYS A 61 -1.50 3.65 -2.32
N ARG A 62 -2.21 4.75 -2.05
CA ARG A 62 -1.59 6.08 -1.93
C ARG A 62 -0.63 6.16 -0.76
N GLU A 63 -0.98 5.60 0.39
CA GLU A 63 -0.11 5.64 1.58
C GLU A 63 1.12 4.74 1.42
N LEU A 64 1.00 3.58 0.79
CA LEU A 64 2.13 2.72 0.46
C LEU A 64 3.15 3.43 -0.45
N ASN A 65 2.67 4.12 -1.48
CA ASN A 65 3.53 4.91 -2.35
C ASN A 65 4.15 6.09 -1.59
N ARG A 66 3.33 6.84 -0.84
CA ARG A 66 3.79 8.03 -0.10
C ARG A 66 4.86 7.71 0.94
N LEU A 67 4.70 6.63 1.70
CA LEU A 67 5.58 6.26 2.81
C LEU A 67 6.80 5.45 2.36
N TYR A 68 6.60 4.53 1.42
CA TYR A 68 7.60 3.52 1.08
C TYR A 68 8.02 3.54 -0.40
N GLY A 69 7.41 4.39 -1.23
CA GLY A 69 7.65 4.41 -2.67
C GLY A 69 7.16 3.16 -3.39
N ILE A 70 6.27 2.38 -2.75
CA ILE A 70 5.78 1.12 -3.32
C ILE A 70 4.50 1.43 -4.12
N GLU A 71 4.58 1.28 -5.43
CA GLU A 71 3.42 1.29 -6.30
C GLU A 71 2.75 -0.10 -6.28
N VAL A 72 1.54 -0.15 -5.73
CA VAL A 72 0.74 -1.38 -5.65
C VAL A 72 -0.56 -1.17 -6.41
N HIS A 73 -0.86 -2.08 -7.34
CA HIS A 73 -2.14 -2.06 -8.04
C HIS A 73 -3.29 -2.36 -7.05
N PRO A 74 -4.45 -1.66 -7.12
CA PRO A 74 -5.54 -1.82 -6.15
C PRO A 74 -6.04 -3.25 -5.97
N TRP A 75 -5.98 -4.07 -7.03
CA TRP A 75 -6.32 -5.50 -6.96
C TRP A 75 -5.46 -6.28 -5.95
N ALA A 76 -4.15 -6.00 -5.87
CA ALA A 76 -3.28 -6.68 -4.92
C ALA A 76 -3.60 -6.27 -3.47
N VAL A 77 -4.09 -5.05 -3.25
CA VAL A 77 -4.59 -4.59 -1.95
C VAL A 77 -5.87 -5.33 -1.54
N GLU A 78 -6.76 -5.61 -2.48
CA GLU A 78 -7.96 -6.41 -2.20
C GLU A 78 -7.58 -7.84 -1.76
N GLU A 79 -6.62 -8.47 -2.44
CA GLU A 79 -6.08 -9.78 -2.06
C GLU A 79 -5.37 -9.80 -0.68
N LEU A 80 -4.90 -8.63 -0.23
CA LEU A 80 -4.29 -8.46 1.10
C LEU A 80 -5.34 -8.33 2.21
N THR A 81 -6.56 -7.90 1.90
CA THR A 81 -7.64 -7.68 2.87
C THR A 81 -7.88 -8.91 3.78
N PRO A 82 -8.09 -10.14 3.27
CA PRO A 82 -8.30 -11.31 4.14
C PRO A 82 -7.08 -11.62 5.03
N ARG A 83 -5.86 -11.33 4.57
CA ARG A 83 -4.63 -11.51 5.36
C ARG A 83 -4.55 -10.47 6.49
N MET A 84 -4.92 -9.23 6.20
CA MET A 84 -4.98 -8.13 7.18
C MET A 84 -6.08 -8.37 8.22
N GLU A 85 -7.20 -8.97 7.85
CA GLU A 85 -8.23 -9.42 8.80
C GLU A 85 -7.69 -10.53 9.71
N LYS A 86 -7.05 -11.56 9.13
CA LYS A 86 -6.47 -12.67 9.87
C LYS A 86 -5.36 -12.23 10.84
N SER A 87 -4.61 -11.18 10.49
CA SER A 87 -3.55 -10.61 11.35
C SER A 87 -4.09 -9.60 12.36
N GLY A 88 -5.39 -9.33 12.41
CA GLY A 88 -6.02 -8.38 13.34
C GLY A 88 -5.75 -6.90 13.02
N VAL A 89 -5.24 -6.59 11.81
CA VAL A 89 -4.98 -5.21 11.35
C VAL A 89 -6.28 -4.55 10.87
N LEU A 90 -7.15 -5.33 10.25
CA LEU A 90 -8.50 -4.93 9.85
C LEU A 90 -9.55 -5.72 10.61
N VAL A 91 -10.72 -5.12 10.74
CA VAL A 91 -11.91 -5.79 11.28
C VAL A 91 -13.02 -5.62 10.26
N LYS A 92 -13.66 -6.73 9.88
CA LYS A 92 -14.82 -6.67 9.00
C LYS A 92 -15.93 -5.89 9.71
N LYS A 93 -16.40 -4.80 9.10
CA LYS A 93 -17.56 -4.07 9.62
C LYS A 93 -18.74 -5.03 9.59
N ALA A 94 -19.31 -5.35 10.75
CA ALA A 94 -20.56 -6.10 10.81
C ALA A 94 -21.62 -5.28 10.06
N SER A 95 -22.19 -5.86 8.99
CA SER A 95 -23.36 -5.29 8.34
C SER A 95 -24.44 -5.11 9.41
N PRO A 96 -25.11 -3.95 9.51
CA PRO A 96 -26.26 -3.83 10.41
C PRO A 96 -27.24 -4.93 9.99
N LYS A 97 -27.63 -5.78 10.96
CA LYS A 97 -28.73 -6.73 10.76
C LYS A 97 -29.95 -5.88 10.41
N THR A 98 -30.44 -6.02 9.18
CA THR A 98 -31.78 -5.61 8.82
C THR A 98 -32.71 -6.61 9.51
N GLU A 99 -33.28 -6.19 10.65
CA GLU A 99 -34.49 -6.81 11.20
C GLU A 99 -35.70 -6.50 10.30
#